data_AF-A0A9W6ILE3-F1
#
_entry.id   AF-A0A9W6ILE3-F1
#
_cell.length_a   1.000
_cell.length_b   1.000
_cell.length_c   1.000
_cell.angle_alpha   90.00
_cell.angle_beta   90.00
_cell.angle_gamma   90.00
#
_symmetry.space_group_name_H-M   'P 1'
#
loop_
_entity.id
_entity.type
_entity.pdbx_description
1 polymer ?
#
loop_
_entity_poly.entity_id
_entity_poly.type
_entity_poly.pdbx_seq_one_letter_code
_entity_poly.pdbx_strand_id
1 'polypeptide(L)'
;MNCGQGSRGDSDSWRRVYTERHQLDREFRFAAGTWQDWIGVIEWVSGLDRTDSYGYFLSETNGLPAGRQPGRRTALFRYDFVEEAIEGPVVASEIADISSLVRDWRNNAVIGAVWDDGRRQVEFFDPDFAELQVQIEGFFPGSSVHLINWDRALRRVLIYIGAGRTARACYLIARSTGDVQPLGAARPGIPDAAVAPIEVVRYESRDGLDLFGYLTLPPGRDASSLPMVLMPHGGPETRDSYGFDEWVQLLASLVHAVFQPQFRGSGGFGTEFAEMGYTRWGQEMRHDLDEGVDHLVA
;
A
#
# COMPACT_ATOMS: atom_id res chain seq x y z
N MET A 1 72.67 -12.83 24.99
CA MET A 1 71.84 -13.88 24.35
C MET A 1 70.48 -13.86 25.00
N ASN A 2 69.45 -13.86 24.16
CA ASN A 2 68.03 -13.58 24.43
C ASN A 2 67.33 -14.74 25.17
N CYS A 3 66.45 -14.40 26.12
CA CYS A 3 65.27 -15.16 26.51
C CYS A 3 64.20 -14.10 26.85
N GLY A 4 63.18 -13.84 26.06
CA GLY A 4 62.14 -14.77 25.62
C GLY A 4 60.84 -14.31 26.30
N GLN A 5 60.14 -13.33 25.70
CA GLN A 5 58.84 -12.85 26.16
C GLN A 5 57.75 -13.86 25.81
N GLY A 6 56.91 -14.18 26.78
CA GLY A 6 55.64 -14.86 26.60
C GLY A 6 54.69 -14.44 27.71
N SER A 7 53.84 -13.45 27.44
CA SER A 7 52.70 -13.14 28.29
C SER A 7 51.43 -13.06 27.45
N ARG A 8 50.48 -13.90 27.89
CA ARG A 8 49.05 -13.94 27.59
C ARG A 8 48.46 -12.54 27.39
N GLY A 9 47.68 -12.38 26.32
CA GLY A 9 46.77 -11.25 26.13
C GLY A 9 45.34 -11.69 26.42
N ASP A 10 44.78 -11.15 27.49
CA ASP A 10 43.37 -11.22 27.87
C ASP A 10 42.64 -9.96 27.35
N SER A 11 41.36 -10.13 27.03
CA SER A 11 40.25 -9.16 27.06
C SER A 11 40.35 -7.76 26.41
N ASP A 12 39.32 -7.46 25.62
CA ASP A 12 38.70 -6.15 25.38
C ASP A 12 39.57 -4.97 24.92
N SER A 13 39.45 -4.67 23.62
CA SER A 13 39.24 -3.28 23.21
C SER A 13 38.55 -3.21 21.85
N TRP A 14 37.23 -2.98 21.86
CA TRP A 14 36.56 -2.40 20.70
C TRP A 14 37.21 -1.05 20.42
N ARG A 15 37.99 -0.96 19.34
CA ARG A 15 38.63 0.29 18.95
C ARG A 15 37.65 1.08 18.09
N ARG A 16 37.04 2.09 18.70
CA ARG A 16 36.24 3.11 18.02
C ARG A 16 37.16 3.90 17.09
N VAL A 17 37.01 3.73 15.77
CA VAL A 17 37.72 4.55 14.77
C VAL A 17 36.70 5.52 14.18
N TYR A 18 36.53 6.67 14.82
CA TYR A 18 36.05 7.86 14.11
C TYR A 18 37.30 8.58 13.58
N THR A 19 37.53 8.48 12.29
CA THR A 19 38.34 9.47 11.58
C THR A 19 37.39 10.43 10.88
N GLU A 20 37.49 11.70 11.24
CA GLU A 20 36.77 12.80 10.61
C GLU A 20 37.05 12.84 9.10
N ARG A 21 35.99 13.15 8.34
CA ARG A 21 35.94 13.35 6.88
C ARG A 21 36.30 12.13 6.03
N HIS A 22 35.29 11.28 5.83
CA HIS A 22 35.10 10.65 4.53
C HIS A 22 33.91 11.33 3.86
N GLN A 23 34.18 12.17 2.86
CA GLN A 23 33.26 12.29 1.74
C GLN A 23 33.19 10.89 1.13
N LEU A 24 32.15 10.14 1.47
CA LEU A 24 31.81 8.92 0.76
C LEU A 24 31.13 9.34 -0.54
N ASP A 25 31.91 9.82 -1.50
CA ASP A 25 31.49 9.75 -2.90
C ASP A 25 31.65 8.29 -3.33
N ARG A 26 30.72 7.44 -2.86
CA ARG A 26 30.48 6.15 -3.49
C ARG A 26 29.56 6.41 -4.67
N GLU A 27 30.14 6.75 -5.82
CA GLU A 27 29.46 6.54 -7.10
C GLU A 27 29.31 5.03 -7.28
N PHE A 28 28.13 4.50 -6.98
CA PHE A 28 27.75 3.16 -7.41
C PHE A 28 27.55 3.20 -8.92
N ARG A 29 28.52 2.69 -9.68
CA ARG A 29 28.38 2.48 -11.12
C ARG A 29 27.75 1.12 -11.36
N PHE A 30 26.44 1.10 -11.56
CA PHE A 30 25.72 -0.10 -11.95
C PHE A 30 26.09 -0.46 -13.39
N ALA A 31 26.46 -1.72 -13.64
CA ALA A 31 26.65 -2.24 -14.99
C ALA A 31 25.31 -2.20 -15.71
N ALA A 32 25.23 -1.39 -16.77
CA ALA A 32 23.97 -0.99 -17.35
C ALA A 32 23.39 -2.02 -18.33
N GLY A 33 22.46 -2.85 -17.85
CA GLY A 33 21.49 -3.56 -18.68
C GLY A 33 20.18 -2.77 -18.80
N THR A 34 20.16 -1.75 -19.65
CA THR A 34 19.00 -0.93 -20.10
C THR A 34 18.07 -0.30 -19.02
N TRP A 35 18.15 1.03 -18.87
CA TRP A 35 17.55 1.84 -17.79
C TRP A 35 16.52 2.88 -18.25
N GLN A 36 15.50 2.50 -19.02
CA GLN A 36 14.59 3.53 -19.56
C GLN A 36 13.57 4.04 -18.53
N ASP A 37 13.23 3.28 -17.48
CA ASP A 37 12.02 3.54 -16.68
C ASP A 37 12.24 3.78 -15.16
N TRP A 38 13.47 3.94 -14.67
CA TRP A 38 13.80 4.08 -13.24
C TRP A 38 14.57 5.37 -12.90
N ILE A 39 14.23 6.02 -11.78
CA ILE A 39 14.97 7.14 -11.19
C ILE A 39 15.84 6.64 -10.03
N GLY A 40 17.13 6.90 -10.18
CA GLY A 40 18.26 6.16 -9.64
C GLY A 40 18.52 6.11 -8.12
N VAL A 41 17.52 6.08 -7.22
CA VAL A 41 17.79 6.13 -5.77
C VAL A 41 17.47 4.79 -5.10
N ILE A 42 18.54 4.06 -4.75
CA ILE A 42 18.50 3.00 -3.74
C ILE A 42 18.93 3.61 -2.42
N GLU A 43 17.99 4.06 -1.61
CA GLU A 43 18.31 4.51 -0.25
C GLU A 43 18.66 3.32 0.66
N TRP A 44 17.94 2.20 0.51
CA TRP A 44 18.14 0.98 1.28
C TRP A 44 17.54 -0.24 0.58
N VAL A 45 18.16 -1.40 0.77
CA VAL A 45 17.54 -2.68 0.42
C VAL A 45 16.51 -3.00 1.50
N SER A 46 15.25 -3.09 1.08
CA SER A 46 14.15 -3.41 1.97
C SER A 46 14.24 -4.85 2.46
N GLY A 47 14.60 -5.83 1.64
CA GLY A 47 14.83 -7.21 2.11
C GLY A 47 15.26 -8.15 0.99
N LEU A 48 15.52 -9.41 1.35
CA LEU A 48 15.98 -10.42 0.40
C LEU A 48 14.82 -11.32 -0.06
N ASP A 49 15.00 -12.04 -1.16
CA ASP A 49 14.15 -13.20 -1.49
C ASP A 49 14.50 -14.41 -0.61
N ARG A 50 13.83 -15.56 -0.83
CA ARG A 50 14.09 -16.79 -0.05
C ARG A 50 15.46 -17.41 -0.31
N THR A 51 16.07 -17.11 -1.45
CA THR A 51 17.34 -17.71 -1.88
C THR A 51 18.55 -16.83 -1.62
N ASP A 52 18.33 -15.63 -1.06
CA ASP A 52 19.33 -14.57 -0.91
C ASP A 52 19.99 -14.15 -2.25
N SER A 53 19.35 -14.45 -3.39
CA SER A 53 19.82 -14.09 -4.74
C SER A 53 19.35 -12.71 -5.18
N TYR A 54 18.26 -12.20 -4.59
CA TYR A 54 17.67 -10.90 -4.93
C TYR A 54 17.49 -10.01 -3.70
N GLY A 55 17.88 -8.75 -3.83
CA GLY A 55 17.60 -7.69 -2.86
C GLY A 55 16.52 -6.74 -3.37
N TYR A 56 15.36 -6.69 -2.71
CA TYR A 56 14.24 -5.83 -3.07
C TYR A 56 14.37 -4.43 -2.49
N PHE A 57 13.97 -3.42 -3.25
CA PHE A 57 13.93 -2.02 -2.82
C PHE A 57 12.81 -1.25 -3.53
N LEU A 58 12.33 -0.20 -2.88
CA LEU A 58 11.38 0.74 -3.47
C LEU A 58 12.12 1.91 -4.11
N SER A 59 11.68 2.34 -5.28
CA SER A 59 12.24 3.51 -5.96
C SER A 59 11.23 4.13 -6.92
N GLU A 60 11.46 5.36 -7.35
CA GLU A 60 10.59 6.03 -8.31
C GLU A 60 10.83 5.53 -9.75
N THR A 61 9.76 5.43 -10.53
CA THR A 61 9.85 5.26 -11.98
C THR A 61 10.21 6.59 -12.67
N ASN A 62 10.71 6.56 -13.91
CA ASN A 62 10.91 7.75 -14.77
C ASN A 62 9.58 8.40 -15.23
N GLY A 63 8.45 7.97 -14.68
CA GLY A 63 7.11 8.27 -15.15
C GLY A 63 6.63 7.21 -16.14
N LEU A 64 5.40 6.73 -15.95
CA LEU A 64 4.75 5.87 -16.94
C LEU A 64 4.35 6.71 -18.17
N PRO A 65 4.45 6.18 -19.41
CA PRO A 65 4.10 6.92 -20.61
C PRO A 65 2.67 7.49 -20.49
N ALA A 66 2.57 8.80 -20.71
CA ALA A 66 1.42 9.68 -20.54
C ALA A 66 0.03 9.01 -20.57
N GLY A 67 -0.57 8.84 -19.39
CA GLY A 67 -2.00 8.67 -19.18
C GLY A 67 -2.63 9.94 -18.58
N ARG A 68 -3.95 9.93 -18.35
CA ARG A 68 -4.71 11.04 -17.75
C ARG A 68 -4.32 11.37 -16.29
N GLN A 69 -3.51 10.51 -15.66
CA GLN A 69 -2.79 10.82 -14.43
C GLN A 69 -1.28 10.70 -14.67
N PRO A 70 -0.57 11.82 -14.83
CA PRO A 70 0.87 11.80 -15.06
C PRO A 70 1.62 11.45 -13.77
N GLY A 71 2.80 10.83 -13.93
CA GLY A 71 3.83 10.96 -12.90
C GLY A 71 4.73 9.76 -12.66
N ARG A 72 5.85 10.07 -12.00
CA ARG A 72 6.73 9.17 -11.26
C ARG A 72 5.95 8.57 -10.10
N ARG A 73 6.16 7.28 -9.89
CA ARG A 73 5.50 6.51 -8.84
C ARG A 73 6.52 5.65 -8.14
N THR A 74 6.32 5.43 -6.85
CA THR A 74 7.08 4.43 -6.12
C THR A 74 6.69 3.05 -6.64
N ALA A 75 7.66 2.32 -7.18
CA ALA A 75 7.54 0.96 -7.65
C ALA A 75 8.55 0.04 -6.93
N LEU A 76 8.30 -1.27 -6.97
CA LEU A 76 9.21 -2.27 -6.44
C LEU A 76 10.21 -2.69 -7.51
N PHE A 77 11.50 -2.63 -7.18
CA PHE A 77 12.60 -3.14 -7.98
C PHE A 77 13.35 -4.23 -7.20
N ARG A 78 14.23 -4.96 -7.87
CA ARG A 78 15.15 -5.90 -7.23
C ARG A 78 16.56 -5.77 -7.79
N TYR A 79 17.54 -6.09 -6.98
CA TYR A 79 18.94 -6.23 -7.36
C TYR A 79 19.30 -7.71 -7.40
N ASP A 80 19.78 -8.20 -8.54
CA ASP A 80 20.33 -9.55 -8.72
C ASP A 80 21.79 -9.56 -8.23
N PHE A 81 22.09 -10.33 -7.19
CA PHE A 81 23.45 -10.43 -6.63
C PHE A 81 24.38 -11.31 -7.48
N VAL A 82 23.85 -12.12 -8.40
CA VAL A 82 24.63 -12.99 -9.30
C VAL A 82 25.01 -12.23 -10.56
N GLU A 83 24.04 -11.57 -11.19
CA GLU A 83 24.24 -10.79 -12.41
C GLU A 83 24.72 -9.35 -12.13
N GLU A 84 24.75 -8.96 -10.85
CA GLU A 84 25.12 -7.62 -10.37
C GLU A 84 24.31 -6.48 -11.02
N ALA A 85 23.04 -6.76 -11.34
CA ALA A 85 22.16 -5.88 -12.10
C ALA A 85 20.88 -5.52 -11.32
N ILE A 86 20.32 -4.34 -11.59
CA ILE A 86 18.97 -3.99 -11.14
C ILE A 86 17.97 -4.50 -12.18
N GLU A 87 16.88 -5.08 -11.69
CA GLU A 87 15.75 -5.53 -12.49
C GLU A 87 14.46 -4.87 -12.00
N GLY A 88 13.55 -4.62 -12.93
CA GLY A 88 12.20 -4.18 -12.63
C GLY A 88 11.66 -3.06 -13.53
N PRO A 89 10.54 -2.45 -13.13
CA PRO A 89 9.83 -2.71 -11.87
C PRO A 89 9.27 -4.14 -11.82
N VAL A 90 9.43 -4.80 -10.67
CA VAL A 90 8.82 -6.10 -10.34
C VAL A 90 7.32 -5.92 -10.12
N VAL A 91 6.93 -4.84 -9.41
CA VAL A 91 5.54 -4.43 -9.20
C VAL A 91 5.45 -2.92 -9.36
N ALA A 92 4.49 -2.46 -10.15
CA ALA A 92 4.15 -1.05 -10.32
C ALA A 92 2.65 -0.89 -10.52
N SER A 93 2.10 0.24 -10.08
CA SER A 93 0.71 0.62 -10.35
C SER A 93 0.67 1.79 -11.33
N GLU A 94 -0.37 1.82 -12.17
CA GLU A 94 -0.61 2.93 -13.09
C GLU A 94 -1.09 4.21 -12.40
N ILE A 95 -1.66 4.08 -11.19
CA ILE A 95 -2.30 5.19 -10.45
C ILE A 95 -1.88 5.35 -8.99
N ALA A 96 -1.15 4.40 -8.40
CA ALA A 96 -0.77 4.47 -6.98
C ALA A 96 0.73 4.23 -6.76
N ASP A 97 1.22 4.67 -5.59
CA ASP A 97 2.52 4.30 -5.06
C ASP A 97 2.45 2.94 -4.35
N ILE A 98 3.49 2.12 -4.50
CA ILE A 98 3.67 0.93 -3.66
C ILE A 98 3.83 1.39 -2.20
N SER A 99 2.88 1.03 -1.35
CA SER A 99 2.76 1.53 0.01
C SER A 99 3.48 0.66 1.04
N SER A 100 3.62 -0.65 0.78
CA SER A 100 4.38 -1.55 1.66
C SER A 100 4.79 -2.84 0.96
N LEU A 101 5.73 -3.55 1.59
CA LEU A 101 6.16 -4.88 1.17
C LEU A 101 5.61 -5.95 2.12
N VAL A 102 5.23 -7.09 1.55
CA VAL A 102 4.84 -8.27 2.33
C VAL A 102 6.06 -9.13 2.60
N ARG A 103 6.23 -9.53 3.86
CA ARG A 103 7.36 -10.35 4.30
C ARG A 103 6.91 -11.66 4.90
N ASP A 104 7.70 -12.69 4.62
CA ASP A 104 7.58 -13.94 5.33
C ASP A 104 8.25 -13.87 6.69
N TRP A 105 7.47 -13.87 7.77
CA TRP A 105 8.00 -13.77 9.13
C TRP A 105 8.95 -14.92 9.50
N ARG A 106 8.91 -16.05 8.77
CA ARG A 106 9.72 -17.24 9.05
C ARG A 106 11.20 -17.06 8.70
N ASN A 107 11.49 -16.28 7.67
CA ASN A 107 12.84 -16.06 7.13
C ASN A 107 13.13 -14.60 6.73
N ASN A 108 12.17 -13.70 6.96
CA ASN A 108 12.19 -12.28 6.59
C ASN A 108 12.26 -12.00 5.07
N ALA A 109 12.00 -13.02 4.24
CA ALA A 109 12.00 -12.87 2.79
C ALA A 109 10.87 -11.95 2.34
N VAL A 110 11.14 -11.06 1.38
CA VAL A 110 10.11 -10.27 0.70
C VAL A 110 9.40 -11.20 -0.29
N ILE A 111 8.07 -11.26 -0.19
CA ILE A 111 7.23 -12.22 -0.92
C ILE A 111 6.12 -11.54 -1.73
N GLY A 112 5.94 -10.22 -1.56
CA GLY A 112 4.92 -9.46 -2.26
C GLY A 112 4.98 -7.96 -1.98
N ALA A 113 4.08 -7.21 -2.61
CA ALA A 113 3.91 -5.78 -2.48
C ALA A 113 2.42 -5.40 -2.34
N VAL A 114 2.16 -4.26 -1.72
CA VAL A 114 0.82 -3.71 -1.48
C VAL A 114 0.76 -2.27 -1.97
N TRP A 115 -0.35 -1.88 -2.59
CA TRP A 115 -0.68 -0.50 -2.95
C TRP A 115 -2.18 -0.29 -2.82
N ASP A 116 -2.64 0.96 -2.92
CA ASP A 116 -4.06 1.28 -2.86
C ASP A 116 -4.45 2.22 -4.00
N ASP A 117 -5.18 1.71 -4.99
CA ASP A 117 -5.57 2.40 -6.23
C ASP A 117 -7.08 2.72 -6.28
N GLY A 118 -7.62 3.03 -5.11
CA GLY A 118 -9.06 3.08 -4.82
C GLY A 118 -9.56 1.80 -4.15
N ARG A 119 -8.83 0.69 -4.25
CA ARG A 119 -8.94 -0.44 -3.32
C ARG A 119 -7.54 -0.92 -2.98
N ARG A 120 -7.39 -1.55 -1.82
CA ARG A 120 -6.14 -2.21 -1.48
C ARG A 120 -5.90 -3.37 -2.43
N GLN A 121 -4.74 -3.36 -3.08
CA GLN A 121 -4.22 -4.43 -3.91
C GLN A 121 -3.04 -5.11 -3.20
N VAL A 122 -2.86 -6.39 -3.47
CA VAL A 122 -1.68 -7.14 -3.05
C VAL A 122 -1.23 -8.03 -4.18
N GLU A 123 0.06 -8.02 -4.47
CA GLU A 123 0.68 -8.93 -5.42
C GLU A 123 1.74 -9.75 -4.70
N PHE A 124 1.55 -11.07 -4.67
CA PHE A 124 2.55 -12.01 -4.21
C PHE A 124 3.30 -12.55 -5.42
N PHE A 125 4.61 -12.30 -5.49
CA PHE A 125 5.50 -12.92 -6.47
C PHE A 125 6.10 -14.24 -5.94
N ASP A 126 5.90 -14.55 -4.65
CA ASP A 126 6.12 -15.89 -4.12
C ASP A 126 4.96 -16.82 -4.50
N PRO A 127 5.23 -17.96 -5.18
CA PRO A 127 4.17 -18.79 -5.76
C PRO A 127 3.24 -19.41 -4.71
N ASP A 128 3.76 -19.78 -3.52
CA ASP A 128 2.95 -20.39 -2.46
C ASP A 128 1.91 -19.40 -1.93
N PHE A 129 2.29 -18.12 -1.82
CA PHE A 129 1.42 -17.06 -1.34
C PHE A 129 0.51 -16.51 -2.44
N ALA A 130 0.95 -16.50 -3.70
CA ALA A 130 0.10 -16.18 -4.85
C ALA A 130 -1.07 -17.17 -4.96
N GLU A 131 -0.79 -18.47 -4.87
CA GLU A 131 -1.84 -19.50 -4.87
C GLU A 131 -2.77 -19.35 -3.66
N LEU A 132 -2.20 -19.08 -2.48
CA LEU A 132 -2.98 -18.83 -1.27
C LEU A 132 -3.93 -17.63 -1.43
N GLN A 133 -3.47 -16.53 -2.03
CA GLN A 133 -4.29 -15.33 -2.23
C GLN A 133 -5.53 -15.65 -3.08
N VAL A 134 -5.34 -16.38 -4.19
CA VAL A 134 -6.46 -16.82 -5.05
C VAL A 134 -7.44 -17.70 -4.27
N GLN A 135 -6.93 -18.61 -3.44
CA GLN A 135 -7.77 -19.49 -2.61
C GLN A 135 -8.61 -18.69 -1.61
N ILE A 136 -8.02 -17.72 -0.90
CA ILE A 136 -8.75 -16.95 0.11
C ILE A 136 -9.76 -15.97 -0.51
N GLU A 137 -9.46 -15.38 -1.66
CA GLU A 137 -10.41 -14.53 -2.39
C GLU A 137 -11.63 -15.32 -2.88
N GLY A 138 -11.40 -16.57 -3.31
CA GLY A 138 -12.49 -17.47 -3.72
C GLY A 138 -13.51 -17.77 -2.61
N PHE A 139 -13.09 -17.76 -1.34
CA PHE A 139 -14.01 -17.94 -0.20
C PHE A 139 -14.87 -16.71 0.08
N PHE A 140 -14.41 -15.52 -0.32
CA PHE A 140 -15.07 -14.24 0.01
C PHE A 140 -15.21 -13.34 -1.24
N PRO A 141 -15.99 -13.78 -2.24
CA PRO A 141 -16.13 -13.04 -3.48
C PRO A 141 -16.65 -11.61 -3.23
N GLY A 142 -16.00 -10.63 -3.85
CA GLY A 142 -16.35 -9.20 -3.73
C GLY A 142 -15.90 -8.51 -2.45
N SER A 143 -15.22 -9.22 -1.54
CA SER A 143 -14.68 -8.66 -0.29
C SER A 143 -13.19 -8.33 -0.42
N SER A 144 -12.72 -7.32 0.32
CA SER A 144 -11.28 -7.03 0.41
C SER A 144 -10.65 -7.94 1.47
N VAL A 145 -10.01 -9.02 1.02
CA VAL A 145 -9.38 -10.03 1.88
C VAL A 145 -7.88 -9.73 2.04
N HIS A 146 -7.42 -9.69 3.28
CA HIS A 146 -6.02 -9.42 3.61
C HIS A 146 -5.44 -10.57 4.43
N LEU A 147 -4.33 -11.15 3.99
CA LEU A 147 -3.57 -12.10 4.77
C LEU A 147 -2.88 -11.38 5.94
N ILE A 148 -3.19 -11.77 7.18
CA ILE A 148 -2.58 -11.19 8.39
C ILE A 148 -1.36 -12.00 8.83
N ASN A 149 -1.55 -13.32 8.95
CA ASN A 149 -0.55 -14.21 9.55
C ASN A 149 -0.80 -15.66 9.18
N TRP A 150 0.14 -16.55 9.48
CA TRP A 150 0.06 -17.98 9.20
C TRP A 150 0.97 -18.79 10.12
N ASP A 151 0.65 -20.07 10.32
CA ASP A 151 1.52 -20.99 11.04
C ASP A 151 2.78 -21.34 10.22
N ARG A 152 3.81 -21.88 10.88
CA ARG A 152 5.10 -22.16 10.23
C ARG A 152 4.98 -23.02 8.96
N ALA A 153 4.02 -23.95 8.95
CA ALA A 153 3.77 -24.88 7.86
C ALA A 153 2.81 -24.34 6.78
N LEU A 154 2.35 -23.10 6.91
CA LEU A 154 1.35 -22.49 6.03
C LEU A 154 0.09 -23.36 5.88
N ARG A 155 -0.31 -24.10 6.93
CA ARG A 155 -1.53 -24.94 6.97
C ARG A 155 -2.70 -24.19 7.59
N ARG A 156 -2.43 -23.24 8.48
CA ARG A 156 -3.42 -22.38 9.11
C ARG A 156 -3.09 -20.93 8.78
N VAL A 157 -4.05 -20.22 8.22
CA VAL A 157 -3.87 -18.82 7.83
C VAL A 157 -4.92 -17.96 8.52
N LEU A 158 -4.50 -16.78 8.95
CA LEU A 158 -5.32 -15.77 9.57
C LEU A 158 -5.54 -14.67 8.53
N ILE A 159 -6.79 -14.41 8.19
CA ILE A 159 -7.17 -13.35 7.25
C ILE A 159 -8.00 -12.28 7.95
N TYR A 160 -8.01 -11.08 7.41
CA TYR A 160 -8.87 -9.96 7.77
C TYR A 160 -9.70 -9.54 6.56
N ILE A 161 -10.97 -9.26 6.76
CA ILE A 161 -11.82 -8.65 5.73
C ILE A 161 -11.97 -7.17 6.10
N GLY A 162 -11.33 -6.30 5.30
CA GLY A 162 -11.18 -4.88 5.63
C GLY A 162 -12.29 -3.97 5.11
N ALA A 163 -13.04 -4.43 4.11
CA ALA A 163 -14.07 -3.64 3.46
C ALA A 163 -15.15 -4.54 2.83
N GLY A 164 -16.36 -4.00 2.70
CA GLY A 164 -17.54 -4.72 2.23
C GLY A 164 -18.76 -4.43 3.11
N ARG A 165 -19.73 -5.34 3.14
CA ARG A 165 -20.97 -5.23 3.94
C ARG A 165 -20.85 -5.92 5.31
N THR A 166 -19.66 -5.93 5.90
CA THR A 166 -19.42 -6.68 7.14
C THR A 166 -18.76 -5.82 8.21
N ALA A 167 -19.25 -5.94 9.44
CA ALA A 167 -18.69 -5.33 10.64
C ALA A 167 -17.57 -6.19 11.26
N ARG A 168 -17.22 -7.30 10.60
CA ARG A 168 -16.34 -8.37 11.08
C ARG A 168 -15.49 -8.94 9.93
N ALA A 169 -14.35 -9.59 10.15
CA ALA A 169 -13.42 -9.69 11.26
C ALA A 169 -12.37 -10.74 10.85
N CYS A 170 -11.45 -11.05 11.75
CA CYS A 170 -10.44 -12.06 11.50
C CYS A 170 -11.04 -13.47 11.39
N TYR A 171 -10.60 -14.23 10.37
CA TYR A 171 -10.94 -15.64 10.17
C TYR A 171 -9.69 -16.50 10.23
N LEU A 172 -9.80 -17.66 10.86
CA LEU A 172 -8.82 -18.72 10.77
C LEU A 172 -9.26 -19.70 9.69
N ILE A 173 -8.41 -19.93 8.70
CA ILE A 173 -8.65 -20.90 7.63
C ILE A 173 -7.67 -22.06 7.82
N ALA A 174 -8.20 -23.28 7.95
CA ALA A 174 -7.43 -24.51 7.91
C ALA A 174 -7.36 -25.01 6.45
N ARG A 175 -6.24 -24.77 5.76
CA ARG A 175 -6.10 -25.06 4.32
C ARG A 175 -6.25 -26.53 3.97
N SER A 176 -5.86 -27.45 4.88
CA SER A 176 -5.96 -28.89 4.64
C SER A 176 -7.39 -29.42 4.57
N THR A 177 -8.33 -28.77 5.26
CA THR A 177 -9.74 -29.19 5.31
C THR A 177 -10.66 -28.21 4.58
N GLY A 178 -10.20 -26.98 4.34
CA GLY A 178 -11.03 -25.88 3.86
C GLY A 178 -11.90 -25.26 4.96
N ASP A 179 -11.72 -25.64 6.22
CA ASP A 179 -12.53 -25.11 7.32
C ASP A 179 -12.23 -23.63 7.54
N VAL A 180 -13.28 -22.81 7.51
CA VAL A 180 -13.21 -21.37 7.76
C VAL A 180 -13.90 -21.07 9.09
N GLN A 181 -13.11 -20.68 10.10
CA GLN A 181 -13.60 -20.37 11.43
C GLN A 181 -13.55 -18.87 11.72
N PRO A 182 -14.67 -18.21 12.05
CA PRO A 182 -14.63 -16.84 12.55
C PRO A 182 -13.99 -16.81 13.93
N LEU A 183 -12.95 -15.98 14.12
CA LEU A 183 -12.27 -15.88 15.42
C LEU A 183 -12.85 -14.81 16.34
N GLY A 184 -13.39 -13.74 15.78
CA GLY A 184 -13.81 -12.58 16.56
C GLY A 184 -14.64 -11.64 15.74
N ALA A 185 -15.13 -10.57 16.38
CA ALA A 185 -15.67 -9.41 15.70
C ALA A 185 -14.65 -8.30 15.82
N ALA A 186 -14.37 -7.56 14.74
CA ALA A 186 -13.71 -6.27 14.91
C ALA A 186 -14.63 -5.32 15.72
N ARG A 187 -15.94 -5.39 15.44
CA ARG A 187 -16.96 -4.50 16.05
C ARG A 187 -18.20 -5.31 16.47
N PRO A 188 -18.19 -5.99 17.63
CA PRO A 188 -19.26 -6.92 18.03
C PRO A 188 -20.63 -6.26 18.23
N GLY A 189 -20.67 -4.94 18.49
CA GLY A 189 -21.91 -4.19 18.67
C GLY A 189 -22.57 -3.70 17.37
N ILE A 190 -21.93 -3.91 16.21
CA ILE A 190 -22.44 -3.45 14.91
C ILE A 190 -22.82 -4.70 14.11
N PRO A 191 -24.09 -4.91 13.77
CA PRO A 191 -24.48 -6.01 12.89
C PRO A 191 -24.05 -5.71 11.45
N ASP A 192 -23.69 -6.74 10.69
CA ASP A 192 -23.25 -6.61 9.29
C ASP A 192 -24.27 -5.86 8.41
N ALA A 193 -25.57 -6.08 8.63
CA ALA A 193 -26.64 -5.38 7.92
C ALA A 193 -26.70 -3.86 8.19
N ALA A 194 -26.06 -3.38 9.26
CA ALA A 194 -25.95 -1.96 9.56
C ALA A 194 -24.70 -1.31 8.96
N VAL A 195 -23.76 -2.09 8.39
CA VAL A 195 -22.59 -1.53 7.73
C VAL A 195 -23.00 -0.96 6.38
N ALA A 196 -22.76 0.34 6.24
CA ALA A 196 -23.03 1.09 5.03
C ALA A 196 -22.02 0.67 3.93
N PRO A 197 -22.49 0.23 2.75
CA PRO A 197 -21.61 -0.11 1.63
C PRO A 197 -20.83 1.12 1.15
N ILE A 198 -19.62 0.85 0.67
CA ILE A 198 -18.68 1.85 0.14
C ILE A 198 -18.48 1.60 -1.34
N GLU A 199 -18.58 2.63 -2.15
CA GLU A 199 -18.38 2.61 -3.59
C GLU A 199 -17.22 3.53 -3.97
N VAL A 200 -16.42 3.10 -4.95
CA VAL A 200 -15.39 3.96 -5.54
C VAL A 200 -16.05 4.74 -6.67
N VAL A 201 -16.13 6.04 -6.53
CA VAL A 201 -16.71 6.95 -7.53
C VAL A 201 -15.58 7.63 -8.27
N ARG A 202 -15.61 7.60 -9.61
CA ARG A 202 -14.65 8.28 -10.48
C ARG A 202 -15.33 9.47 -11.13
N TYR A 203 -14.66 10.60 -11.13
CA TYR A 203 -15.18 11.85 -11.68
C TYR A 203 -14.04 12.68 -12.30
N GLU A 204 -14.39 13.68 -13.09
CA GLU A 204 -13.42 14.52 -13.79
C GLU A 204 -13.49 15.93 -13.22
N SER A 205 -12.34 16.53 -12.93
CA SER A 205 -12.28 17.95 -12.59
C SER A 205 -12.50 18.81 -13.84
N ARG A 206 -12.90 20.07 -13.68
CA ARG A 206 -13.18 20.99 -14.80
C ARG A 206 -12.00 21.26 -15.73
N ASP A 207 -10.78 20.97 -15.28
CA ASP A 207 -9.55 21.07 -16.08
C ASP A 207 -9.11 19.73 -16.69
N GLY A 208 -9.95 18.70 -16.61
CA GLY A 208 -9.73 17.39 -17.23
C GLY A 208 -8.95 16.40 -16.36
N LEU A 209 -8.70 16.72 -15.09
CA LEU A 209 -8.01 15.80 -14.17
C LEU A 209 -8.96 14.67 -13.74
N ASP A 210 -8.56 13.41 -13.99
CA ASP A 210 -9.28 12.24 -13.50
C ASP A 210 -9.09 12.13 -11.98
N LEU A 211 -10.20 12.12 -11.24
CA LEU A 211 -10.25 12.02 -9.79
C LEU A 211 -11.12 10.85 -9.36
N PHE A 212 -11.01 10.48 -8.09
CA PHE A 212 -11.91 9.51 -7.49
C PHE A 212 -12.17 9.82 -6.03
N GLY A 213 -13.15 9.15 -5.44
CA GLY A 213 -13.44 9.22 -4.03
C GLY A 213 -14.24 8.02 -3.55
N TYR A 214 -14.51 7.97 -2.25
CA TYR A 214 -15.32 6.93 -1.64
C TYR A 214 -16.70 7.48 -1.29
N LEU A 215 -17.74 6.86 -1.84
CA LEU A 215 -19.12 7.16 -1.51
C LEU A 215 -19.66 6.07 -0.59
N THR A 216 -20.09 6.45 0.60
CA THR A 216 -20.77 5.57 1.54
C THR A 216 -22.25 5.90 1.59
N LEU A 217 -23.10 4.90 1.34
CA LEU A 217 -24.55 5.06 1.31
C LEU A 217 -25.23 4.31 2.47
N PRO A 218 -26.25 4.90 3.11
CA PRO A 218 -26.98 4.23 4.17
C PRO A 218 -27.66 2.95 3.66
N PRO A 219 -27.60 1.84 4.42
CA PRO A 219 -28.14 0.57 3.98
C PRO A 219 -29.67 0.64 3.83
N GLY A 220 -30.19 0.08 2.72
CA GLY A 220 -31.63 -0.07 2.48
C GLY A 220 -32.35 1.24 2.13
N ARG A 221 -31.63 2.29 1.75
CA ARG A 221 -32.22 3.56 1.30
C ARG A 221 -31.95 3.80 -0.18
N ASP A 222 -32.90 4.50 -0.79
CA ASP A 222 -32.72 5.04 -2.12
C ASP A 222 -31.68 6.16 -2.09
N ALA A 223 -30.80 6.19 -3.08
CA ALA A 223 -29.73 7.17 -3.20
C ALA A 223 -30.25 8.53 -3.72
N SER A 224 -31.41 8.57 -4.40
CA SER A 224 -31.82 9.70 -5.23
C SER A 224 -32.28 10.97 -4.49
N SER A 225 -32.17 11.06 -3.16
CA SER A 225 -32.57 12.23 -2.36
C SER A 225 -31.97 12.25 -0.95
N LEU A 226 -30.78 11.69 -0.78
CA LEU A 226 -30.13 11.67 0.53
C LEU A 226 -29.42 13.01 0.79
N PRO A 227 -29.54 13.58 2.01
CA PRO A 227 -28.61 14.63 2.40
C PRO A 227 -27.20 14.06 2.37
N MET A 228 -26.24 14.80 1.81
CA MET A 228 -24.86 14.36 1.69
C MET A 228 -23.95 15.16 2.62
N VAL A 229 -23.02 14.47 3.27
CA VAL A 229 -21.87 15.06 3.96
C VAL A 229 -20.65 14.88 3.05
N LEU A 230 -20.09 16.00 2.59
CA LEU A 230 -18.76 16.04 1.99
C LEU A 230 -17.72 16.00 3.12
N MET A 231 -16.85 14.99 3.12
CA MET A 231 -15.86 14.74 4.16
C MET A 231 -14.46 14.64 3.55
N PRO A 232 -13.82 15.77 3.22
CA PRO A 232 -12.45 15.77 2.71
C PRO A 232 -11.47 15.41 3.84
N HIS A 233 -10.46 14.60 3.52
CA HIS A 233 -9.41 14.26 4.47
C HIS A 233 -8.51 15.47 4.82
N GLY A 234 -7.74 15.33 5.90
CA GLY A 234 -6.72 16.31 6.30
C GLY A 234 -5.50 16.36 5.36
N GLY A 235 -4.38 16.92 5.81
CA GLY A 235 -3.14 16.93 5.03
C GLY A 235 -2.78 18.31 4.47
N PRO A 236 -2.56 18.45 3.15
CA PRO A 236 -3.25 17.73 2.08
C PRO A 236 -2.55 16.49 1.51
N GLU A 237 -1.25 16.30 1.76
CA GLU A 237 -0.45 15.15 1.27
C GLU A 237 -0.69 13.90 2.13
N THR A 238 -1.97 13.62 2.38
CA THR A 238 -2.49 12.39 3.00
C THR A 238 -3.59 11.85 2.09
N ARG A 239 -4.27 10.79 2.50
CA ARG A 239 -5.42 10.24 1.75
C ARG A 239 -6.38 9.50 2.68
N ASP A 240 -7.63 9.36 2.24
CA ASP A 240 -8.50 8.32 2.77
C ASP A 240 -8.23 7.00 2.02
N SER A 241 -8.61 5.89 2.64
CA SER A 241 -8.47 4.56 2.06
C SER A 241 -9.81 3.84 2.08
N TYR A 242 -10.03 2.99 1.08
CA TYR A 242 -11.23 2.16 1.02
C TYR A 242 -11.29 1.22 2.22
N GLY A 243 -12.32 1.38 3.06
CA GLY A 243 -12.48 0.57 4.26
C GLY A 243 -13.46 1.13 5.25
N PHE A 244 -13.74 0.36 6.29
CA PHE A 244 -14.60 0.80 7.39
C PHE A 244 -13.95 1.96 8.15
N ASP A 245 -14.55 3.14 8.07
CA ASP A 245 -14.24 4.32 8.88
C ASP A 245 -15.39 4.60 9.87
N GLU A 246 -15.07 4.73 11.16
CA GLU A 246 -16.07 4.90 12.22
C GLU A 246 -16.92 6.17 12.07
N TRP A 247 -16.33 7.28 11.61
CA TRP A 247 -17.03 8.55 11.43
C TRP A 247 -17.95 8.50 10.23
N VAL A 248 -17.47 7.95 9.13
CA VAL A 248 -18.24 7.76 7.89
C VAL A 248 -19.44 6.85 8.15
N GLN A 249 -19.23 5.73 8.86
CA GLN A 249 -20.29 4.79 9.20
C GLN A 249 -21.30 5.39 10.18
N LEU A 250 -20.85 6.18 11.16
CA LEU A 250 -21.73 6.94 12.05
C LEU A 250 -22.61 7.92 11.28
N LEU A 251 -22.02 8.75 10.42
CA LEU A 251 -22.76 9.74 9.62
C LEU A 251 -23.75 9.08 8.66
N ALA A 252 -23.34 8.00 8.01
CA ALA A 252 -24.20 7.22 7.14
C ALA A 252 -25.38 6.61 7.90
N SER A 253 -25.17 6.14 9.13
CA SER A 253 -26.25 5.64 10.00
C SER A 253 -27.29 6.70 10.36
N LEU A 254 -26.90 7.99 10.35
CA LEU A 254 -27.76 9.14 10.62
C LEU A 254 -28.50 9.66 9.38
N VAL A 255 -28.69 8.83 8.35
CA VAL A 255 -29.42 9.12 7.09
C VAL A 255 -28.68 9.90 6.02
N HIS A 256 -27.36 10.04 6.12
CA HIS A 256 -26.56 10.79 5.15
C HIS A 256 -25.88 9.88 4.12
N ALA A 257 -25.75 10.35 2.88
CA ALA A 257 -24.64 9.91 2.04
C ALA A 257 -23.35 10.56 2.55
N VAL A 258 -22.22 9.87 2.50
CA VAL A 258 -20.92 10.45 2.90
C VAL A 258 -19.94 10.28 1.75
N PHE A 259 -19.36 11.38 1.30
CA PHE A 259 -18.41 11.38 0.19
C PHE A 259 -17.03 11.85 0.65
N GLN A 260 -16.02 11.00 0.41
CA GLN A 260 -14.61 11.23 0.73
C GLN A 260 -13.81 11.36 -0.57
N PRO A 261 -13.62 12.58 -1.10
CA PRO A 261 -12.89 12.80 -2.34
C PRO A 261 -11.37 12.68 -2.16
N GLN A 262 -10.69 12.09 -3.14
CA GLN A 262 -9.24 12.15 -3.33
C GLN A 262 -8.91 13.25 -4.34
N PHE A 263 -8.83 14.49 -3.84
CA PHE A 263 -8.55 15.70 -4.62
C PHE A 263 -7.07 15.79 -5.02
N ARG A 264 -6.72 16.64 -5.99
CA ARG A 264 -5.32 16.86 -6.38
C ARG A 264 -4.49 17.24 -5.17
N GLY A 265 -3.31 16.65 -5.01
CA GLY A 265 -2.48 16.83 -3.82
C GLY A 265 -2.64 15.74 -2.76
N SER A 266 -3.63 14.84 -2.86
CA SER A 266 -3.67 13.65 -2.00
C SER A 266 -2.41 12.80 -2.20
N GLY A 267 -1.87 12.25 -1.12
CA GLY A 267 -0.66 11.44 -1.15
C GLY A 267 -0.90 10.00 -1.63
N GLY A 268 0.14 9.37 -2.19
CA GLY A 268 0.11 7.96 -2.59
C GLY A 268 -0.39 7.68 -4.01
N PHE A 269 -0.57 8.71 -4.82
CA PHE A 269 -0.97 8.62 -6.23
C PHE A 269 0.13 9.10 -7.18
N GLY A 270 1.39 9.00 -6.75
CA GLY A 270 2.55 9.52 -7.46
C GLY A 270 2.90 10.94 -7.07
N THR A 271 4.17 11.29 -7.29
CA THR A 271 4.78 12.54 -6.85
C THR A 271 4.12 13.74 -7.52
N GLU A 272 3.86 13.65 -8.82
CA GLU A 272 3.24 14.73 -9.60
C GLU A 272 1.80 15.00 -9.16
N PHE A 273 1.04 13.96 -8.80
CA PHE A 273 -0.31 14.14 -8.27
C PHE A 273 -0.31 14.87 -6.92
N ALA A 274 0.66 14.56 -6.05
CA ALA A 274 0.87 15.29 -4.80
C ALA A 274 1.29 16.76 -5.06
N GLU A 275 2.21 16.98 -5.98
CA GLU A 275 2.70 18.31 -6.35
C GLU A 275 1.63 19.20 -7.01
N MET A 276 0.61 18.62 -7.68
CA MET A 276 -0.51 19.37 -8.25
C MET A 276 -1.31 20.17 -7.19
N GLY A 277 -1.27 19.76 -5.92
CA GLY A 277 -1.89 20.51 -4.82
C GLY A 277 -1.07 21.71 -4.35
N TYR A 278 0.21 21.80 -4.71
CA TYR A 278 1.11 22.81 -4.18
C TYR A 278 0.70 24.20 -4.67
N THR A 279 0.60 25.15 -3.74
CA THR A 279 0.12 26.53 -3.97
C THR A 279 -1.35 26.65 -4.42
N ARG A 280 -2.11 25.54 -4.46
CA ARG A 280 -3.50 25.50 -4.98
C ARG A 280 -4.57 25.36 -3.89
N TRP A 281 -4.22 25.63 -2.63
CA TRP A 281 -5.13 25.53 -1.50
C TRP A 281 -6.23 26.58 -1.59
N GLY A 282 -7.49 26.16 -1.52
CA GLY A 282 -8.64 27.04 -1.70
C GLY A 282 -8.86 27.49 -3.15
N GLN A 283 -8.11 26.96 -4.12
CA GLN A 283 -8.25 27.20 -5.55
C GLN A 283 -8.68 25.91 -6.26
N GLU A 284 -7.86 25.35 -7.16
CA GLU A 284 -8.19 24.17 -7.95
C GLU A 284 -8.49 22.94 -7.07
N MET A 285 -7.83 22.79 -5.92
CA MET A 285 -8.19 21.73 -4.96
C MET A 285 -9.61 21.85 -4.43
N ARG A 286 -10.15 23.07 -4.31
CA ARG A 286 -11.55 23.28 -3.93
C ARG A 286 -12.47 22.90 -5.09
N HIS A 287 -12.10 23.24 -6.32
CA HIS A 287 -12.87 22.85 -7.50
C HIS A 287 -13.00 21.33 -7.57
N ASP A 288 -11.94 20.58 -7.27
CA ASP A 288 -12.00 19.11 -7.21
C ASP A 288 -13.04 18.56 -6.21
N LEU A 289 -13.34 19.30 -5.14
CA LEU A 289 -14.41 18.96 -4.22
C LEU A 289 -15.78 19.29 -4.82
N ASP A 290 -15.90 20.50 -5.39
CA ASP A 290 -17.13 20.98 -6.01
C ASP A 290 -17.56 20.05 -7.17
N GLU A 291 -16.63 19.64 -8.05
CA GLU A 291 -16.91 18.72 -9.17
C GLU A 291 -17.29 17.31 -8.69
N GLY A 292 -16.70 16.84 -7.59
CA GLY A 292 -17.10 15.57 -6.99
C GLY A 292 -18.53 15.61 -6.45
N VAL A 293 -18.94 16.74 -5.86
CA VAL A 293 -20.33 16.96 -5.41
C VAL A 293 -21.27 17.07 -6.61
N ASP A 294 -20.93 17.87 -7.61
CA ASP A 294 -21.76 18.07 -8.81
C ASP A 294 -21.96 16.75 -9.57
N HIS A 295 -20.92 15.92 -9.67
CA HIS A 295 -20.99 14.59 -10.28
C HIS A 295 -21.99 13.66 -9.57
N LEU A 296 -22.10 13.74 -8.24
CA LEU A 296 -22.98 12.88 -7.45
C LEU A 296 -24.45 13.33 -7.45
N VAL A 297 -24.71 14.60 -7.77
CA VAL A 297 -26.06 15.19 -7.77
C VAL A 297 -26.70 15.17 -9.17
N ALA A 298 -25.91 15.04 -10.23
CA ALA A 298 -26.35 15.01 -11.62
C ALA A 298 -27.22 13.78 -11.98
#